data_AF-A0ABC8YU73-F1
#
_entry.id   AF-A0ABC8YU73-F1
#
_cell.length_a   1.000
_cell.length_b   1.000
_cell.length_c   1.000
_cell.angle_alpha   90.00
_cell.angle_beta   90.00
_cell.angle_gamma   90.00
#
_symmetry.space_group_name_H-M   'P 1'
#
loop_
_entity.id
_entity.type
_entity.pdbx_description
1 polymer ?
#
loop_
_entity_poly.entity_id
_entity_poly.type
_entity_poly.pdbx_seq_one_letter_code
_entity_poly.pdbx_strand_id
1 'polypeptide(L)'
;MDHSSDEDTEISDSEIDDYEGKIYARLMSGDLKVNKNGESYTCPFCSSKKKNNYSKSSLVQHASGIGAAPNRQAKEKATHRALVKHLKNELAKSPEPRPQLIPIEPQPLQNRDEKFVWPWMGVLVNVPTEWKDGRQVGESGNRLKDQLSHFCPLKVIPLWTFRGHTGNAIVEFGKDWNGFRNARAFESHFAAAGYGKRDWIGKNNQGSELYGWFARAEDYNSPGLIGDHLRKNGDLKSLNDLAKEGARKTDKLVANLASQIEVKNRYAQELECKYSETTASLEKMMGQREQLLQSYNEEIRKMQQLAHRHSQRIIDENQKLRSELDTKMNELDVRSKQLDELAAKSGYDRRNIEQEKQKNAVRSSHLKLATLEQQKADENVLKLVEEQKREKHAALKKILMLEQQLDAKQKLELEIQQLKGKLKVMEHMPGDENSTSKNKINELSEALQEKIDELDGMESLNQTLVIKESKSNIELQEARNELENVDGHI
;
A
#
# COMPACT_ATOMS: atom_id res chain seq x y z
N MET A 1 -32.63 -12.46 -54.57
CA MET A 1 -32.11 -11.07 -54.64
C MET A 1 -32.84 -10.32 -53.52
N ASP A 2 -32.24 -9.84 -52.45
CA ASP A 2 -30.83 -9.57 -52.14
C ASP A 2 -30.36 -10.33 -50.90
N HIS A 3 -29.11 -10.79 -50.95
CA HIS A 3 -28.36 -11.17 -49.76
C HIS A 3 -27.83 -9.88 -49.12
N SER A 4 -28.29 -9.54 -47.92
CA SER A 4 -27.56 -8.65 -47.03
C SER A 4 -27.10 -9.49 -45.85
N SER A 5 -25.83 -9.85 -45.95
CA SER A 5 -24.96 -10.25 -44.86
C SER A 5 -24.81 -9.05 -43.93
N ASP A 6 -25.59 -9.02 -42.85
CA ASP A 6 -25.33 -8.15 -41.71
C ASP A 6 -24.97 -9.03 -40.52
N GLU A 7 -23.69 -8.93 -40.19
CA GLU A 7 -22.93 -9.39 -39.04
C GLU A 7 -23.75 -9.88 -37.83
N ASP A 8 -23.35 -11.06 -37.34
CA ASP A 8 -23.71 -11.59 -36.02
C ASP A 8 -23.03 -10.76 -34.92
N THR A 9 -23.48 -9.52 -34.71
CA THR A 9 -23.15 -8.78 -33.50
C THR A 9 -24.03 -9.34 -32.38
N GLU A 10 -23.43 -10.13 -31.47
CA GLU A 10 -24.08 -10.55 -30.23
C GLU A 10 -24.34 -9.32 -29.36
N ILE A 11 -25.62 -8.95 -29.22
CA ILE A 11 -26.06 -7.80 -28.43
C ILE A 11 -26.12 -8.22 -26.96
N SER A 12 -25.64 -7.37 -26.07
CA SER A 12 -25.72 -7.61 -24.61
C SER A 12 -27.14 -7.37 -24.08
N ASP A 13 -27.51 -8.01 -22.97
CA ASP A 13 -28.80 -7.78 -22.30
C ASP A 13 -28.97 -6.29 -21.87
N SER A 14 -27.87 -5.54 -21.72
CA SER A 14 -27.88 -4.09 -21.42
C SER A 14 -28.28 -3.20 -22.60
N GLU A 15 -28.26 -3.71 -23.83
CA GLU A 15 -28.53 -2.96 -25.07
C GLU A 15 -29.91 -3.29 -25.66
N ILE A 16 -30.72 -4.09 -24.95
CA ILE A 16 -32.03 -4.55 -25.41
C ILE A 16 -32.97 -3.39 -25.72
N ASP A 17 -33.01 -2.37 -24.87
CA ASP A 17 -33.96 -1.26 -24.99
C ASP A 17 -33.60 -0.35 -26.19
N ASP A 18 -32.30 -0.12 -26.42
CA ASP A 18 -31.82 0.64 -27.59
C ASP A 18 -32.09 -0.12 -28.90
N TYR A 19 -31.88 -1.43 -28.92
CA TYR A 19 -32.17 -2.26 -30.07
C TYR A 19 -33.68 -2.40 -30.32
N GLU A 20 -34.49 -2.50 -29.26
CA GLU A 20 -35.95 -2.45 -29.33
C GLU A 20 -36.42 -1.16 -30.02
N GLY A 21 -35.86 0.00 -29.60
CA GLY A 21 -36.18 1.30 -30.18
C GLY A 21 -35.90 1.37 -31.69
N LYS A 22 -34.75 0.85 -32.14
CA LYS A 22 -34.37 0.80 -33.56
C LYS A 22 -35.31 -0.09 -34.37
N ILE A 23 -35.66 -1.27 -33.86
CA ILE A 23 -36.58 -2.20 -34.55
C ILE A 23 -38.01 -1.63 -34.59
N TYR A 24 -38.47 -1.00 -33.50
CA TYR A 24 -39.76 -0.34 -33.45
C TYR A 24 -39.86 0.80 -34.47
N ALA A 25 -38.80 1.61 -34.62
CA ALA A 25 -38.74 2.67 -35.64
C ALA A 25 -38.87 2.10 -37.06
N ARG A 26 -38.19 0.98 -37.36
CA ARG A 26 -38.28 0.28 -38.66
C ARG A 26 -39.66 -0.36 -38.94
N LEU A 27 -40.37 -0.80 -37.89
CA LEU A 27 -41.76 -1.26 -38.00
C LEU A 27 -42.72 -0.10 -38.26
N MET A 28 -42.45 1.09 -37.70
CA MET A 28 -43.26 2.29 -37.90
C MET A 28 -43.01 2.98 -39.24
N SER A 29 -41.78 2.96 -39.76
CA SER A 29 -41.42 3.48 -41.10
C SER A 29 -41.91 2.58 -42.23
N GLY A 30 -42.24 1.32 -41.94
CA GLY A 30 -42.67 0.32 -42.92
C GLY A 30 -41.52 -0.43 -43.59
N ASP A 31 -40.28 -0.23 -43.14
CA ASP A 31 -39.09 -0.96 -43.60
C ASP A 31 -39.12 -2.43 -43.17
N LEU A 32 -39.73 -2.71 -42.02
CA LEU A 32 -40.08 -4.05 -41.55
C LEU A 32 -41.60 -4.17 -41.52
N LYS A 33 -42.16 -5.19 -42.19
CA LYS A 33 -43.62 -5.39 -42.28
C LYS A 33 -44.05 -6.66 -41.55
N VAL A 34 -45.13 -6.55 -40.79
CA VAL A 34 -45.84 -7.71 -40.25
C VAL A 34 -46.72 -8.27 -41.36
N ASN A 35 -46.40 -9.46 -41.86
CA ASN A 35 -47.14 -10.09 -42.95
C ASN A 35 -48.56 -10.47 -42.48
N LYS A 36 -49.56 -10.00 -43.23
CA LYS A 36 -50.99 -10.26 -43.01
C LYS A 36 -51.55 -11.03 -44.21
N ASN A 37 -52.02 -12.25 -43.97
CA ASN A 37 -52.66 -13.11 -44.98
C ASN A 37 -54.13 -13.29 -44.61
N GLY A 38 -55.00 -12.36 -45.05
CA GLY A 38 -56.41 -12.34 -44.63
C GLY A 38 -56.56 -11.92 -43.16
N GLU A 39 -57.14 -12.78 -42.32
CA GLU A 39 -57.31 -12.55 -40.88
C GLU A 39 -56.12 -13.04 -40.02
N SER A 40 -55.15 -13.72 -40.63
CA SER A 40 -53.99 -14.28 -39.93
C SER A 40 -52.74 -13.42 -40.12
N TYR A 41 -51.93 -13.36 -39.05
CA TYR A 41 -50.67 -12.63 -38.98
C TYR A 41 -49.51 -13.60 -38.79
N THR A 42 -48.36 -13.27 -39.36
CA THR A 42 -47.10 -14.00 -39.20
C THR A 42 -46.09 -13.19 -38.39
N CYS A 43 -45.35 -13.86 -37.49
CA CYS A 43 -44.23 -13.20 -36.81
C CYS A 43 -43.05 -13.03 -37.79
N PRO A 44 -42.58 -11.81 -38.08
CA PRO A 44 -41.50 -11.56 -39.04
C PRO A 44 -40.11 -11.98 -38.52
N PHE A 45 -39.98 -12.23 -37.22
CA PHE A 45 -38.71 -12.55 -36.55
C PHE A 45 -38.54 -14.04 -36.24
N CYS A 46 -39.55 -14.86 -36.51
CA CYS A 46 -39.54 -16.30 -36.22
C CYS A 46 -39.60 -17.12 -37.52
N SER A 47 -38.50 -17.80 -37.84
CA SER A 47 -38.40 -18.70 -38.99
C SER A 47 -38.67 -20.16 -38.58
N SER A 48 -39.93 -20.55 -38.36
CA SER A 48 -40.25 -21.98 -38.20
C SER A 48 -41.59 -22.43 -38.78
N LYS A 49 -41.51 -23.52 -39.55
CA LYS A 49 -42.57 -24.16 -40.36
C LYS A 49 -43.73 -24.80 -39.56
N LYS A 50 -43.99 -24.43 -38.30
CA LYS A 50 -44.94 -25.18 -37.43
C LYS A 50 -46.14 -24.45 -36.84
N LYS A 51 -46.33 -23.13 -37.03
CA LYS A 51 -47.61 -22.41 -36.78
C LYS A 51 -47.42 -20.93 -37.11
N ASN A 52 -47.72 -20.54 -38.34
CA ASN A 52 -47.55 -19.17 -38.84
C ASN A 52 -48.87 -18.41 -39.01
N ASN A 53 -49.98 -18.94 -38.49
CA ASN A 53 -51.29 -18.31 -38.58
C ASN A 53 -51.74 -17.87 -37.19
N TYR A 54 -51.36 -16.66 -36.78
CA TYR A 54 -51.80 -16.07 -35.52
C TYR A 54 -52.99 -15.14 -35.77
N SER A 55 -54.03 -15.19 -34.92
CA SER A 55 -54.89 -14.01 -34.74
C SER A 55 -54.09 -12.85 -34.15
N LYS A 56 -54.52 -11.59 -34.32
CA LYS A 56 -53.80 -10.41 -33.80
C LYS A 56 -53.50 -10.54 -32.29
N SER A 57 -54.44 -11.06 -31.50
CA SER A 57 -54.28 -11.30 -30.05
C SER A 57 -53.27 -12.42 -29.74
N SER A 58 -53.31 -13.53 -30.47
CA SER A 58 -52.36 -14.63 -30.28
C SER A 58 -50.94 -14.27 -30.73
N LEU A 59 -50.78 -13.39 -31.73
CA LEU A 59 -49.47 -12.88 -32.13
C LEU A 59 -48.85 -12.00 -31.04
N VAL A 60 -49.66 -11.14 -30.40
CA VAL A 60 -49.21 -10.33 -29.26
C VAL A 60 -48.77 -11.23 -28.10
N GLN A 61 -49.50 -12.32 -27.82
CA GLN A 61 -49.14 -13.26 -26.75
C GLN A 61 -47.85 -14.03 -27.08
N HIS A 62 -47.69 -14.49 -28.31
CA HIS A 62 -46.46 -15.12 -28.80
C HIS A 62 -45.24 -14.19 -28.63
N ALA A 63 -45.35 -12.96 -29.13
CA ALA A 63 -44.26 -11.99 -29.05
C ALA A 63 -43.96 -11.57 -27.60
N SER A 64 -44.99 -11.42 -26.76
CA SER A 64 -44.81 -11.12 -25.33
C SER A 64 -44.09 -12.25 -24.60
N GLY A 65 -44.40 -13.51 -24.93
CA GLY A 65 -43.74 -14.68 -24.35
C GLY A 65 -42.25 -14.75 -24.70
N ILE A 66 -41.87 -14.41 -25.94
CA ILE A 66 -40.46 -14.40 -26.36
C ILE A 66 -39.71 -13.20 -25.77
N GLY A 67 -40.33 -12.02 -25.74
CA GLY A 67 -39.74 -10.79 -25.19
C GLY A 67 -39.48 -10.82 -23.67
N ALA A 68 -40.15 -11.72 -22.95
CA ALA A 68 -40.03 -11.91 -21.51
C ALA A 68 -39.25 -13.17 -21.09
N ALA A 69 -38.91 -14.05 -22.04
CA ALA A 69 -38.25 -15.32 -21.71
C ALA A 69 -36.77 -15.10 -21.30
N PRO A 70 -36.32 -15.65 -20.17
CA PRO A 70 -34.96 -15.41 -19.65
C PRO A 70 -33.87 -16.06 -20.52
N ASN A 71 -34.15 -17.22 -21.12
CA ASN A 71 -33.19 -18.04 -21.87
C ASN A 71 -33.11 -17.69 -23.37
N ARG A 72 -33.65 -16.54 -23.78
CA ARG A 72 -33.63 -16.07 -25.18
C ARG A 72 -32.51 -15.07 -25.40
N GLN A 73 -31.97 -15.02 -26.62
CA GLN A 73 -30.92 -14.06 -26.96
C GLN A 73 -31.47 -12.63 -26.88
N ALA A 74 -30.63 -11.66 -26.49
CA ALA A 74 -31.02 -10.26 -26.34
C ALA A 74 -31.67 -9.68 -27.61
N LYS A 75 -31.14 -10.04 -28.79
CA LYS A 75 -31.69 -9.68 -30.11
C LYS A 75 -33.11 -10.23 -30.33
N GLU A 76 -33.37 -11.48 -29.94
CA GLU A 76 -34.70 -12.08 -30.01
C GLU A 76 -35.67 -11.39 -29.03
N LYS A 77 -35.22 -11.05 -27.82
CA LYS A 77 -36.04 -10.33 -26.83
C LYS A 77 -36.44 -8.95 -27.37
N ALA A 78 -35.46 -8.16 -27.83
CA ALA A 78 -35.66 -6.80 -28.32
C ALA A 78 -36.60 -6.74 -29.55
N THR A 79 -36.40 -7.63 -30.53
CA THR A 79 -37.26 -7.69 -31.73
C THR A 79 -38.72 -8.03 -31.40
N HIS A 80 -38.95 -8.96 -30.47
CA HIS A 80 -40.30 -9.35 -30.08
C HIS A 80 -40.97 -8.32 -29.14
N ARG A 81 -40.22 -7.62 -28.29
CA ARG A 81 -40.74 -6.47 -27.52
C ARG A 81 -41.20 -5.34 -28.45
N ALA A 82 -40.38 -4.99 -29.46
CA ALA A 82 -40.73 -3.99 -30.47
C ALA A 82 -42.01 -4.37 -31.24
N LEU A 83 -42.17 -5.66 -31.58
CA LEU A 83 -43.36 -6.18 -32.24
C LEU A 83 -44.63 -6.03 -31.37
N VAL A 84 -44.55 -6.33 -30.07
CA VAL A 84 -45.67 -6.14 -29.13
C VAL A 84 -46.08 -4.67 -29.07
N LYS A 85 -45.11 -3.76 -28.98
CA LYS A 85 -45.34 -2.31 -28.94
C LYS A 85 -46.06 -1.82 -30.19
N HIS A 86 -45.62 -2.28 -31.36
CA HIS A 86 -46.25 -1.95 -32.65
C HIS A 86 -47.69 -2.49 -32.74
N LEU A 87 -47.91 -3.77 -32.43
CA LEU A 87 -49.24 -4.39 -32.51
C LEU A 87 -50.26 -3.78 -31.53
N LYS A 88 -49.82 -3.41 -30.32
CA LYS A 88 -50.67 -2.71 -29.34
C LYS A 88 -51.04 -1.29 -29.79
N ASN A 89 -50.11 -0.56 -30.38
CA ASN A 89 -50.39 0.77 -30.94
C ASN A 89 -51.34 0.70 -32.14
N GLU A 90 -51.24 -0.32 -32.99
CA GLU A 90 -52.20 -0.60 -34.06
C GLU A 90 -53.59 -1.03 -33.54
N LEU A 91 -53.67 -1.66 -32.36
CA LEU A 91 -54.95 -1.94 -31.68
C LEU A 91 -55.60 -0.66 -31.14
N ALA A 92 -54.79 0.28 -30.65
CA ALA A 92 -55.28 1.57 -30.16
C ALA A 92 -55.75 2.51 -31.28
N LYS A 93 -55.27 2.32 -32.52
CA LYS A 93 -55.59 3.15 -33.69
C LYS A 93 -56.70 2.60 -34.61
N SER A 94 -57.17 1.37 -34.38
CA SER A 94 -58.22 0.73 -35.20
C SER A 94 -59.58 0.84 -34.50
N PRO A 95 -60.45 1.80 -34.88
CA PRO A 95 -61.86 1.73 -34.53
C PRO A 95 -62.51 0.66 -35.44
N GLU A 96 -62.46 -0.61 -35.03
CA GLU A 96 -63.28 -1.61 -35.71
C GLU A 96 -64.76 -1.32 -35.42
N PRO A 97 -65.60 -1.19 -36.46
CA PRO A 97 -67.03 -1.01 -36.28
C PRO A 97 -67.62 -2.30 -35.74
N ARG A 98 -68.16 -2.23 -34.51
CA ARG A 98 -68.99 -3.29 -33.95
C ARG A 98 -70.12 -3.60 -34.95
N PRO A 99 -70.41 -4.88 -35.26
CA PRO A 99 -71.60 -5.22 -36.00
C PRO A 99 -72.80 -4.66 -35.24
N GLN A 100 -73.52 -3.73 -35.86
CA GLN A 100 -74.79 -3.27 -35.34
C GLN A 100 -75.73 -4.48 -35.36
N LEU A 101 -75.90 -5.12 -34.20
CA LEU A 101 -77.10 -5.90 -33.96
C LEU A 101 -78.25 -4.91 -34.12
N ILE A 102 -78.97 -5.05 -35.24
CA ILE A 102 -80.24 -4.37 -35.49
C ILE A 102 -81.06 -4.51 -34.21
N PRO A 103 -81.43 -3.41 -33.53
CA PRO A 103 -82.43 -3.48 -32.50
C PRO A 103 -83.72 -3.89 -33.22
N ILE A 104 -84.12 -5.15 -33.07
CA ILE A 104 -85.51 -5.51 -33.26
C ILE A 104 -86.23 -4.72 -32.18
N GLU A 105 -86.83 -3.61 -32.60
CA GLU A 105 -87.75 -2.83 -31.79
C GLU A 105 -88.76 -3.81 -31.19
N PRO A 106 -88.84 -3.96 -29.85
CA PRO A 106 -89.82 -4.83 -29.27
C PRO A 106 -91.18 -4.22 -29.61
N GLN A 107 -91.97 -4.93 -30.42
CA GLN A 107 -93.40 -4.69 -30.48
C GLN A 107 -93.93 -4.53 -29.04
N PRO A 108 -94.88 -3.61 -28.80
CA PRO A 108 -95.33 -3.33 -27.46
C PRO A 108 -95.89 -4.62 -26.86
N LEU A 109 -95.10 -5.25 -25.97
CA LEU A 109 -95.55 -6.39 -25.19
C LEU A 109 -96.71 -5.89 -24.34
N GLN A 110 -97.91 -6.27 -24.75
CA GLN A 110 -99.08 -6.23 -23.87
C GLN A 110 -98.66 -6.91 -22.55
N ASN A 111 -98.81 -6.17 -21.45
CA ASN A 111 -98.48 -6.53 -20.06
C ASN A 111 -96.99 -6.76 -19.70
N ARG A 112 -96.27 -5.66 -19.40
CA ARG A 112 -94.99 -5.68 -18.66
C ARG A 112 -95.11 -6.23 -17.22
N ASP A 113 -96.33 -6.38 -16.72
CA ASP A 113 -96.65 -6.94 -15.40
C ASP A 113 -97.06 -8.42 -15.45
N GLU A 114 -96.93 -9.04 -16.63
CA GLU A 114 -97.25 -10.44 -16.79
C GLU A 114 -96.30 -11.32 -15.95
N LYS A 115 -96.91 -12.18 -15.12
CA LYS A 115 -96.20 -13.09 -14.23
C LYS A 115 -96.20 -14.49 -14.79
N PHE A 116 -95.00 -15.05 -14.80
CA PHE A 116 -94.72 -16.42 -15.20
C PHE A 116 -94.35 -17.22 -13.96
N VAL A 117 -94.55 -18.53 -14.00
CA VAL A 117 -94.00 -19.38 -12.95
C VAL A 117 -92.48 -19.48 -13.13
N TRP A 118 -91.74 -19.23 -12.05
CA TRP A 118 -90.29 -19.33 -11.95
C TRP A 118 -89.93 -20.44 -10.96
N PRO A 119 -89.09 -21.43 -11.31
CA PRO A 119 -88.44 -21.66 -12.61
C PRO A 119 -89.41 -21.75 -13.78
N TRP A 120 -88.97 -21.37 -14.99
CA TRP A 120 -89.84 -21.37 -16.16
C TRP A 120 -90.43 -22.75 -16.40
N MET A 121 -91.77 -22.83 -16.42
CA MET A 121 -92.50 -24.08 -16.59
C MET A 121 -93.54 -23.96 -17.71
N GLY A 122 -93.62 -24.97 -18.57
CA GLY A 122 -94.70 -25.16 -19.53
C GLY A 122 -95.74 -26.15 -19.00
N VAL A 123 -96.98 -25.97 -19.41
CA VAL A 123 -98.07 -26.93 -19.18
C VAL A 123 -98.27 -27.70 -20.48
N LEU A 124 -98.35 -29.03 -20.38
CA LEU A 124 -98.66 -29.94 -21.47
C LEU A 124 -99.89 -30.76 -21.06
N VAL A 125 -100.95 -30.74 -21.87
CA VAL A 125 -102.20 -31.47 -21.60
C VAL A 125 -102.58 -32.35 -22.79
N ASN A 126 -103.53 -33.25 -22.54
CA ASN A 126 -103.98 -34.28 -23.48
C ASN A 126 -102.87 -35.28 -23.87
N VAL A 127 -101.96 -35.57 -22.94
CA VAL A 127 -100.95 -36.61 -23.10
C VAL A 127 -101.65 -37.97 -23.24
N PRO A 128 -101.37 -38.75 -24.30
CA PRO A 128 -102.00 -40.04 -24.53
C PRO A 128 -101.86 -40.98 -23.32
N THR A 129 -102.99 -41.58 -22.95
CA THR A 129 -103.05 -42.56 -21.86
C THR A 129 -103.88 -43.76 -22.25
N GLU A 130 -103.50 -44.92 -21.72
CA GLU A 130 -104.20 -46.19 -21.91
C GLU A 130 -104.71 -46.71 -20.57
N TRP A 131 -105.87 -47.36 -20.57
CA TRP A 131 -106.38 -48.04 -19.38
C TRP A 131 -105.81 -49.47 -19.34
N LYS A 132 -104.97 -49.76 -18.35
CA LYS A 132 -104.36 -51.09 -18.15
C LYS A 132 -104.40 -51.46 -16.66
N ASP A 133 -104.83 -52.69 -16.38
CA ASP A 133 -104.85 -53.27 -15.03
C ASP A 133 -105.52 -52.38 -13.96
N GLY A 134 -106.64 -51.74 -14.33
CA GLY A 134 -107.41 -50.88 -13.44
C GLY A 134 -106.80 -49.50 -13.15
N ARG A 135 -105.75 -49.11 -13.87
CA ARG A 135 -105.12 -47.78 -13.77
C ARG A 135 -104.90 -47.16 -15.15
N GLN A 136 -104.84 -45.83 -15.17
CA GLN A 136 -104.43 -45.07 -16.34
C GLN A 136 -102.89 -45.06 -16.42
N VAL A 137 -102.34 -45.56 -17.52
CA VAL A 137 -100.89 -45.52 -17.80
C VAL A 137 -100.64 -44.57 -18.96
N GLY A 138 -99.51 -43.88 -18.95
CA GLY A 138 -99.13 -42.91 -19.98
C GLY A 138 -97.64 -42.94 -20.23
N GLU A 139 -97.18 -42.15 -21.21
CA GLU A 139 -95.76 -42.04 -21.50
C GLU A 139 -94.96 -41.52 -20.29
N SER A 140 -93.73 -42.02 -20.14
CA SER A 140 -92.86 -41.55 -19.06
C SER A 140 -92.39 -40.12 -19.33
N GLY A 141 -92.05 -39.39 -18.27
CA GLY A 141 -91.51 -38.04 -18.39
C GLY A 141 -90.25 -37.96 -19.27
N ASN A 142 -89.39 -38.99 -19.25
CA ASN A 142 -88.21 -39.03 -20.11
C ASN A 142 -88.57 -39.16 -21.59
N ARG A 143 -89.56 -40.00 -21.92
CA ARG A 143 -90.02 -40.16 -23.30
C ARG A 143 -90.66 -38.88 -23.84
N LEU A 144 -91.48 -38.19 -23.03
CA LEU A 144 -92.03 -36.88 -23.38
C LEU A 144 -90.94 -35.81 -23.51
N LYS A 145 -89.91 -35.86 -22.66
CA LYS A 145 -88.74 -34.98 -22.76
C LYS A 145 -87.99 -35.16 -24.08
N ASP A 146 -87.81 -36.41 -24.53
CA ASP A 146 -87.13 -36.70 -25.79
C ASP A 146 -87.93 -36.19 -27.01
N GLN A 147 -89.26 -36.32 -26.98
CA GLN A 147 -90.15 -35.75 -28.02
C GLN A 147 -90.07 -34.21 -28.07
N LEU A 148 -89.95 -33.58 -26.90
CA LEU A 148 -89.85 -32.13 -26.77
C LEU A 148 -88.40 -31.61 -26.78
N SER A 149 -87.42 -32.44 -27.14
CA SER A 149 -85.98 -32.13 -27.02
C SER A 149 -85.54 -30.86 -27.75
N HIS A 150 -86.20 -30.51 -28.85
CA HIS A 150 -85.93 -29.29 -29.63
C HIS A 150 -86.26 -28.00 -28.88
N PHE A 151 -87.05 -28.05 -27.80
CA PHE A 151 -87.26 -26.94 -26.87
C PHE A 151 -86.27 -26.94 -25.70
N CYS A 152 -85.32 -27.87 -25.67
CA CYS A 152 -84.35 -28.03 -24.58
C CYS A 152 -84.99 -28.03 -23.16
N PRO A 153 -86.05 -28.83 -22.90
CA PRO A 153 -86.60 -28.97 -21.56
C PRO A 153 -85.57 -29.63 -20.63
N LEU A 154 -85.48 -29.15 -19.39
CA LEU A 154 -84.67 -29.81 -18.36
C LEU A 154 -85.34 -31.10 -17.89
N LYS A 155 -86.67 -31.06 -17.72
CA LYS A 155 -87.46 -32.17 -17.20
C LYS A 155 -88.89 -32.09 -17.72
N VAL A 156 -89.53 -33.24 -17.95
CA VAL A 156 -90.98 -33.33 -18.14
C VAL A 156 -91.54 -34.21 -17.04
N ILE A 157 -92.53 -33.70 -16.32
CA ILE A 157 -93.10 -34.30 -15.12
C ILE A 157 -94.58 -34.61 -15.39
N PRO A 158 -94.92 -35.85 -15.73
CA PRO A 158 -96.31 -36.24 -15.82
C PRO A 158 -96.97 -36.20 -14.43
N LEU A 159 -98.22 -35.76 -14.39
CA LEU A 159 -99.00 -35.62 -13.16
C LEU A 159 -99.83 -36.88 -12.93
N TRP A 160 -99.77 -37.41 -11.70
CA TRP A 160 -100.35 -38.69 -11.33
C TRP A 160 -101.38 -38.55 -10.21
N THR A 161 -102.39 -39.42 -10.22
CA THR A 161 -103.33 -39.64 -9.11
C THR A 161 -103.27 -41.10 -8.66
N PHE A 162 -104.02 -41.44 -7.61
CA PHE A 162 -104.21 -42.84 -7.20
C PHE A 162 -104.81 -43.71 -8.33
N ARG A 163 -105.54 -43.11 -9.29
CA ARG A 163 -106.10 -43.79 -10.47
C ARG A 163 -105.13 -43.92 -11.65
N GLY A 164 -103.93 -43.33 -11.55
CA GLY A 164 -102.90 -43.38 -12.59
C GLY A 164 -102.58 -42.01 -13.22
N HIS A 165 -102.01 -42.05 -14.41
CA HIS A 165 -101.56 -40.91 -15.20
C HIS A 165 -102.74 -40.00 -15.58
N THR A 166 -102.62 -38.69 -15.39
CA THR A 166 -103.78 -37.77 -15.56
C THR A 166 -103.95 -37.20 -16.96
N GLY A 167 -103.02 -37.50 -17.86
CA GLY A 167 -102.97 -36.89 -19.20
C GLY A 167 -102.37 -35.48 -19.19
N ASN A 168 -101.87 -35.00 -18.05
CA ASN A 168 -101.21 -33.70 -17.90
C ASN A 168 -99.74 -33.90 -17.51
N ALA A 169 -98.87 -33.03 -18.01
CA ALA A 169 -97.47 -32.98 -17.64
C ALA A 169 -96.97 -31.53 -17.52
N ILE A 170 -95.95 -31.32 -16.70
CA ILE A 170 -95.26 -30.04 -16.54
C ILE A 170 -93.89 -30.13 -17.18
N VAL A 171 -93.55 -29.16 -18.03
CA VAL A 171 -92.26 -29.08 -18.71
C VAL A 171 -91.40 -28.03 -18.01
N GLU A 172 -90.33 -28.42 -17.33
CA GLU A 172 -89.42 -27.50 -16.66
C GLU A 172 -88.28 -27.06 -17.60
N PHE A 173 -87.95 -25.77 -17.61
CA PHE A 173 -86.85 -25.19 -18.38
C PHE A 173 -85.76 -24.57 -17.46
N GLY A 174 -84.65 -24.14 -18.06
CA GLY A 174 -83.50 -23.54 -17.36
C GLY A 174 -83.85 -22.34 -16.48
N LYS A 175 -83.18 -22.18 -15.34
CA LYS A 175 -83.34 -21.02 -14.44
C LYS A 175 -82.53 -19.80 -14.92
N ASP A 176 -82.63 -19.47 -16.20
CA ASP A 176 -81.89 -18.41 -16.87
C ASP A 176 -82.69 -17.81 -18.03
N TRP A 177 -82.15 -16.77 -18.66
CA TRP A 177 -82.79 -16.13 -19.81
C TRP A 177 -82.87 -17.05 -21.04
N ASN A 178 -82.03 -18.08 -21.12
CA ASN A 178 -82.13 -19.10 -22.17
C ASN A 178 -83.34 -20.02 -21.94
N GLY A 179 -83.58 -20.45 -20.70
CA GLY A 179 -84.78 -21.19 -20.32
C GLY A 179 -86.06 -20.41 -20.61
N PHE A 180 -86.05 -19.08 -20.46
CA PHE A 180 -87.20 -18.24 -20.84
C PHE A 180 -87.48 -18.30 -22.34
N ARG A 181 -86.43 -18.19 -23.16
CA ARG A 181 -86.52 -18.28 -24.63
C ARG A 181 -87.03 -19.66 -25.05
N ASN A 182 -86.55 -20.72 -24.41
CA ASN A 182 -86.98 -22.08 -24.64
C ASN A 182 -88.47 -22.28 -24.31
N ALA A 183 -88.93 -21.79 -23.16
CA ALA A 183 -90.34 -21.85 -22.75
C ALA A 183 -91.26 -21.06 -23.70
N ARG A 184 -90.80 -19.89 -24.18
CA ARG A 184 -91.50 -19.12 -25.22
C ARG A 184 -91.56 -19.84 -26.56
N ALA A 185 -90.48 -20.49 -26.97
CA ALA A 185 -90.46 -21.28 -28.21
C ALA A 185 -91.44 -22.46 -28.14
N PHE A 186 -91.50 -23.15 -27.00
CA PHE A 186 -92.49 -24.19 -26.71
C PHE A 186 -93.92 -23.66 -26.86
N GLU A 187 -94.28 -22.55 -26.20
CA GLU A 187 -95.61 -21.95 -26.32
C GLU A 187 -95.95 -21.54 -27.76
N SER A 188 -95.02 -20.88 -28.45
CA SER A 188 -95.21 -20.43 -29.82
C SER A 188 -95.45 -21.59 -30.79
N HIS A 189 -94.78 -22.73 -30.59
CA HIS A 189 -94.96 -23.91 -31.43
C HIS A 189 -96.38 -24.47 -31.35
N PHE A 190 -96.88 -24.69 -30.12
CA PHE A 190 -98.24 -25.19 -29.92
C PHE A 190 -99.29 -24.19 -30.36
N ALA A 191 -99.09 -22.89 -30.09
CA ALA A 191 -100.00 -21.84 -30.53
C ALA A 191 -100.07 -21.73 -32.06
N ALA A 192 -98.94 -21.84 -32.77
CA ALA A 192 -98.90 -21.76 -34.24
C ALA A 192 -99.61 -22.95 -34.91
N ALA A 193 -99.62 -24.11 -34.26
CA ALA A 193 -100.33 -25.31 -34.74
C ALA A 193 -101.82 -25.36 -34.34
N GLY A 194 -102.34 -24.34 -33.63
CA GLY A 194 -103.73 -24.34 -33.14
C GLY A 194 -103.97 -25.28 -31.96
N TYR A 195 -102.91 -25.53 -31.18
CA TYR A 195 -102.90 -26.39 -29.98
C TYR A 195 -102.41 -25.63 -28.74
N GLY A 196 -102.64 -24.31 -28.68
CA GLY A 196 -102.33 -23.50 -27.50
C GLY A 196 -103.43 -23.56 -26.44
N LYS A 197 -103.22 -22.86 -25.31
CA LYS A 197 -104.19 -22.78 -24.21
C LYS A 197 -105.58 -22.32 -24.65
N ARG A 198 -105.63 -21.30 -25.52
CA ARG A 198 -106.90 -20.74 -26.03
C ARG A 198 -107.67 -21.77 -26.86
N ASP A 199 -106.96 -22.55 -27.67
CA ASP A 199 -107.55 -23.62 -28.49
C ASP A 199 -108.07 -24.77 -27.62
N TRP A 200 -107.33 -25.12 -26.58
CA TRP A 200 -107.74 -26.13 -25.60
C TRP A 200 -109.06 -25.77 -24.92
N ILE A 201 -109.17 -24.53 -24.42
CA ILE A 201 -110.38 -24.03 -23.76
C ILE A 201 -111.55 -23.95 -24.75
N GLY A 202 -111.31 -23.49 -26.00
CA GLY A 202 -112.35 -23.34 -27.01
C GLY A 202 -112.92 -24.64 -27.57
N LYS A 203 -112.15 -25.73 -27.61
CA LYS A 203 -112.56 -27.04 -28.16
C LYS A 203 -113.22 -27.98 -27.15
N ASN A 204 -113.49 -27.51 -25.92
CA ASN A 204 -114.16 -28.31 -24.88
C ASN A 204 -113.53 -29.70 -24.67
N ASN A 205 -112.19 -29.79 -24.76
CA ASN A 205 -111.39 -31.01 -24.61
C ASN A 205 -111.61 -32.10 -25.68
N GLN A 206 -112.03 -31.75 -26.91
CA GLN A 206 -112.21 -32.71 -28.01
C GLN A 206 -110.94 -32.84 -28.89
N GLY A 207 -110.42 -34.06 -29.06
CA GLY A 207 -109.31 -34.40 -29.96
C GLY A 207 -108.21 -35.27 -29.32
N SER A 208 -107.30 -35.81 -30.15
CA SER A 208 -106.17 -36.67 -29.72
C SER A 208 -104.82 -35.96 -29.60
N GLU A 209 -104.75 -34.68 -29.99
CA GLU A 209 -103.49 -33.93 -30.11
C GLU A 209 -103.04 -33.34 -28.77
N LEU A 210 -101.72 -33.18 -28.61
CA LEU A 210 -101.11 -32.53 -27.45
C LEU A 210 -101.34 -31.02 -27.49
N TYR A 211 -101.64 -30.43 -26.34
CA TYR A 211 -101.74 -28.98 -26.19
C TYR A 211 -100.68 -28.47 -25.21
N GLY A 212 -100.05 -27.35 -25.53
CA GLY A 212 -98.93 -26.83 -24.77
C GLY A 212 -98.93 -25.31 -24.65
N TRP A 213 -98.57 -24.79 -23.47
CA TRP A 213 -98.39 -23.35 -23.26
C TRP A 213 -97.43 -23.04 -22.11
N PHE A 214 -96.94 -21.80 -22.06
CA PHE A 214 -96.10 -21.31 -20.96
C PHE A 214 -96.99 -21.04 -19.73
N ALA A 215 -96.65 -21.62 -18.57
CA ALA A 215 -97.40 -21.43 -17.33
C ALA A 215 -97.36 -19.98 -16.84
N ARG A 216 -98.55 -19.40 -16.64
CA ARG A 216 -98.78 -18.03 -16.18
C ARG A 216 -99.56 -18.02 -14.87
N ALA A 217 -99.87 -16.81 -14.37
CA ALA A 217 -100.63 -16.61 -13.15
C ALA A 217 -101.95 -17.41 -13.11
N GLU A 218 -102.66 -17.53 -14.23
CA GLU A 218 -103.91 -18.32 -14.30
C GLU A 218 -103.67 -19.81 -14.02
N ASP A 219 -102.62 -20.40 -14.60
CA ASP A 219 -102.30 -21.81 -14.41
C ASP A 219 -101.82 -22.06 -12.99
N TYR A 220 -100.98 -21.17 -12.47
CA TYR A 220 -100.51 -21.18 -11.09
C TYR A 220 -101.65 -21.11 -10.06
N ASN A 221 -102.67 -20.28 -10.33
CA ASN A 221 -103.82 -20.10 -9.44
C ASN A 221 -104.96 -21.09 -9.71
N SER A 222 -104.87 -21.88 -10.79
CA SER A 222 -105.90 -22.86 -11.14
C SER A 222 -106.11 -23.90 -10.02
N PRO A 223 -107.36 -24.35 -9.78
CA PRO A 223 -107.61 -25.51 -8.96
C PRO A 223 -107.19 -26.79 -9.70
N GLY A 224 -106.71 -27.78 -8.95
CA GLY A 224 -106.29 -29.08 -9.47
C GLY A 224 -104.77 -29.23 -9.61
N LEU A 225 -104.37 -30.41 -10.11
CA LEU A 225 -102.99 -30.89 -10.01
C LEU A 225 -101.96 -30.03 -10.73
N ILE A 226 -102.35 -29.35 -11.80
CA ILE A 226 -101.47 -28.43 -12.54
C ILE A 226 -101.11 -27.25 -11.63
N GLY A 227 -102.11 -26.52 -11.11
CA GLY A 227 -101.88 -25.40 -10.20
C GLY A 227 -101.20 -25.83 -8.89
N ASP A 228 -101.57 -26.98 -8.32
CA ASP A 228 -100.90 -27.53 -7.12
C ASP A 228 -99.41 -27.80 -7.35
N HIS A 229 -99.07 -28.38 -8.50
CA HIS A 229 -97.68 -28.64 -8.85
C HIS A 229 -96.90 -27.34 -9.06
N LEU A 230 -97.48 -26.36 -9.78
CA LEU A 230 -96.84 -25.08 -10.05
C LEU A 230 -96.58 -24.30 -8.76
N ARG A 231 -97.54 -24.27 -7.82
CA ARG A 231 -97.38 -23.64 -6.49
C ARG A 231 -96.32 -24.32 -5.63
N LYS A 232 -96.22 -25.65 -5.70
CA LYS A 232 -95.25 -26.40 -4.91
C LYS A 232 -93.81 -26.26 -5.42
N ASN A 233 -93.63 -26.02 -6.72
CA ASN A 233 -92.31 -26.07 -7.37
C ASN A 233 -91.86 -24.75 -8.00
N GLY A 234 -92.64 -23.68 -7.89
CA GLY A 234 -92.25 -22.36 -8.38
C GLY A 234 -93.02 -21.20 -7.74
N ASP A 235 -92.57 -19.99 -8.06
CA ASP A 235 -93.15 -18.71 -7.64
C ASP A 235 -93.57 -17.89 -8.86
N LEU A 236 -94.59 -17.05 -8.72
CA LEU A 236 -94.93 -16.09 -9.77
C LEU A 236 -93.96 -14.91 -9.78
N LYS A 237 -93.22 -14.74 -10.89
CA LYS A 237 -92.25 -13.66 -11.09
C LYS A 237 -92.53 -12.92 -12.41
N SER A 238 -92.38 -11.60 -12.39
CA SER A 238 -92.32 -10.81 -13.63
C SER A 238 -90.89 -10.78 -14.18
N LEU A 239 -90.75 -10.47 -15.47
CA LEU A 239 -89.43 -10.29 -16.09
C LEU A 239 -88.65 -9.14 -15.45
N ASN A 240 -89.36 -8.08 -15.03
CA ASN A 240 -88.77 -6.94 -14.35
C ASN A 240 -88.22 -7.29 -12.96
N ASP A 241 -88.90 -8.15 -12.21
CA ASP A 241 -88.44 -8.58 -10.88
C ASP A 241 -87.13 -9.36 -10.99
N LEU A 242 -87.06 -10.31 -11.93
CA LEU A 242 -85.87 -11.12 -12.17
C LEU A 242 -84.69 -10.28 -12.71
N ALA A 243 -84.96 -9.32 -13.60
CA ALA A 243 -83.95 -8.39 -14.10
C ALA A 243 -83.39 -7.50 -12.97
N LYS A 244 -84.27 -6.93 -12.12
CA LYS A 244 -83.87 -6.11 -10.96
C LYS A 244 -83.09 -6.92 -9.93
N GLU A 245 -83.52 -8.14 -9.64
CA GLU A 245 -82.81 -9.03 -8.70
C GLU A 245 -81.42 -9.38 -9.23
N GLY A 246 -81.31 -9.69 -10.53
CA GLY A 246 -80.02 -9.92 -11.21
C GLY A 246 -79.10 -8.70 -11.15
N ALA A 247 -79.61 -7.51 -11.48
CA ALA A 247 -78.86 -6.26 -11.42
C ALA A 247 -78.35 -5.98 -10.00
N ARG A 248 -79.24 -6.07 -8.99
CA ARG A 248 -78.87 -5.84 -7.58
C ARG A 248 -77.79 -6.79 -7.08
N LYS A 249 -77.83 -8.07 -7.47
CA LYS A 249 -76.79 -9.05 -7.12
C LYS A 249 -75.45 -8.69 -7.76
N THR A 250 -75.47 -8.30 -9.03
CA THR A 250 -74.28 -7.85 -9.76
C THR A 250 -73.69 -6.57 -9.15
N ASP A 251 -74.51 -5.55 -8.88
CA ASP A 251 -74.07 -4.28 -8.29
C ASP A 251 -73.44 -4.49 -6.92
N LYS A 252 -74.02 -5.35 -6.08
CA LYS A 252 -73.44 -5.72 -4.78
C LYS A 252 -72.08 -6.37 -4.93
N LEU A 253 -71.92 -7.26 -5.91
CA LEU A 253 -70.63 -7.90 -6.19
C LEU A 253 -69.60 -6.88 -6.67
N VAL A 254 -69.98 -5.99 -7.60
CA VAL A 254 -69.12 -4.93 -8.12
C VAL A 254 -68.68 -3.99 -7.00
N ALA A 255 -69.59 -3.56 -6.12
CA ALA A 255 -69.27 -2.70 -4.99
C ALA A 255 -68.28 -3.37 -4.01
N ASN A 256 -68.50 -4.65 -3.69
CA ASN A 256 -67.58 -5.41 -2.82
C ASN A 256 -66.18 -5.54 -3.45
N LEU A 257 -66.10 -5.83 -4.75
CA LEU A 257 -64.83 -5.94 -5.46
C LEU A 257 -64.11 -4.59 -5.55
N ALA A 258 -64.84 -3.50 -5.83
CA ALA A 258 -64.29 -2.15 -5.84
C ALA A 258 -63.69 -1.77 -4.47
N SER A 259 -64.40 -2.07 -3.38
CA SER A 259 -63.90 -1.86 -2.02
C SER A 259 -62.62 -2.65 -1.73
N GLN A 260 -62.54 -3.90 -2.17
CA GLN A 260 -61.31 -4.70 -2.03
C GLN A 260 -60.14 -4.15 -2.85
N ILE A 261 -60.40 -3.66 -4.06
CA ILE A 261 -59.37 -3.01 -4.90
C ILE A 261 -58.85 -1.75 -4.20
N GLU A 262 -59.74 -0.93 -3.63
CA GLU A 262 -59.35 0.28 -2.92
C GLU A 262 -58.47 -0.01 -1.69
N VAL A 263 -58.82 -1.02 -0.89
CA VAL A 263 -57.99 -1.45 0.26
C VAL A 263 -56.60 -1.91 -0.20
N LYS A 264 -56.53 -2.72 -1.27
CA LYS A 264 -55.25 -3.19 -1.80
C LYS A 264 -54.40 -2.07 -2.39
N ASN A 265 -55.03 -1.10 -3.05
CA ASN A 265 -54.32 0.06 -3.59
C ASN A 265 -53.72 0.93 -2.47
N ARG A 266 -54.45 1.17 -1.39
CA ARG A 266 -53.92 1.88 -0.21
C ARG A 266 -52.72 1.16 0.39
N TYR A 267 -52.81 -0.16 0.57
CA TYR A 267 -51.69 -0.96 1.08
C TYR A 267 -50.47 -0.91 0.15
N ALA A 268 -50.67 -0.95 -1.17
CA ALA A 268 -49.59 -0.81 -2.14
C ALA A 268 -48.88 0.55 -2.04
N GLN A 269 -49.65 1.64 -1.89
CA GLN A 269 -49.09 2.98 -1.68
C GLN A 269 -48.29 3.08 -0.37
N GLU A 270 -48.79 2.51 0.72
CA GLU A 270 -48.06 2.48 2.00
C GLU A 270 -46.73 1.73 1.88
N LEU A 271 -46.69 0.62 1.14
CA LEU A 271 -45.46 -0.12 0.88
C LEU A 271 -44.48 0.68 0.02
N GLU A 272 -44.96 1.40 -1.00
CA GLU A 272 -44.15 2.26 -1.85
C GLU A 272 -43.53 3.43 -1.05
N CYS A 273 -44.29 4.05 -0.15
CA CYS A 273 -43.78 5.07 0.77
C CYS A 273 -42.69 4.49 1.70
N LYS A 274 -42.95 3.36 2.36
CA LYS A 274 -41.93 2.72 3.22
C LYS A 274 -40.69 2.31 2.45
N TYR A 275 -40.85 1.82 1.23
CA TYR A 275 -39.72 1.45 0.37
C TYR A 275 -38.87 2.68 0.02
N SER A 276 -39.49 3.80 -0.38
CA SER A 276 -38.76 5.03 -0.68
C SER A 276 -38.05 5.62 0.55
N GLU A 277 -38.70 5.62 1.72
CA GLU A 277 -38.09 6.05 3.00
C GLU A 277 -36.87 5.20 3.37
N THR A 278 -37.00 3.87 3.29
CA THR A 278 -35.89 2.95 3.62
C THR A 278 -34.73 3.11 2.64
N THR A 279 -35.01 3.31 1.35
CA THR A 279 -34.00 3.54 0.32
C THR A 279 -33.24 4.84 0.57
N ALA A 280 -33.95 5.95 0.83
CA ALA A 280 -33.32 7.24 1.14
C ALA A 280 -32.47 7.19 2.42
N SER A 281 -32.94 6.48 3.45
CA SER A 281 -32.16 6.27 4.67
C SER A 281 -30.89 5.47 4.41
N LEU A 282 -30.96 4.44 3.55
CA LEU A 282 -29.80 3.63 3.19
C LEU A 282 -28.77 4.44 2.39
N GLU A 283 -29.21 5.20 1.38
CA GLU A 283 -28.35 6.09 0.60
C GLU A 283 -27.61 7.09 1.49
N LYS A 284 -28.29 7.68 2.47
CA LYS A 284 -27.67 8.58 3.45
C LYS A 284 -26.58 7.88 4.25
N MET A 285 -26.83 6.68 4.77
CA MET A 285 -25.83 5.92 5.52
C MET A 285 -24.64 5.50 4.64
N MET A 286 -24.90 5.13 3.39
CA MET A 286 -23.85 4.81 2.43
C MET A 286 -22.96 6.03 2.14
N GLY A 287 -23.55 7.21 1.92
CA GLY A 287 -22.81 8.45 1.75
C GLY A 287 -21.96 8.82 2.97
N GLN A 288 -22.49 8.67 4.18
CA GLN A 288 -21.74 8.88 5.42
C GLN A 288 -20.55 7.91 5.56
N ARG A 289 -20.76 6.63 5.23
CA ARG A 289 -19.70 5.61 5.24
C ARG A 289 -18.61 5.94 4.22
N GLU A 290 -18.98 6.36 3.02
CA GLU A 290 -18.02 6.73 1.98
C GLU A 290 -17.19 7.95 2.38
N GLN A 291 -17.82 8.98 2.95
CA GLN A 291 -17.13 10.15 3.48
C GLN A 291 -16.14 9.79 4.59
N LEU A 292 -16.53 8.88 5.50
CA LEU A 292 -15.62 8.39 6.54
C LEU A 292 -14.42 7.66 5.94
N LEU A 293 -14.64 6.76 4.97
CA LEU A 293 -13.55 6.04 4.29
C LEU A 293 -12.61 6.99 3.55
N GLN A 294 -13.14 8.01 2.88
CA GLN A 294 -12.33 9.03 2.22
C GLN A 294 -11.46 9.80 3.22
N SER A 295 -12.02 10.22 4.36
CA SER A 295 -11.27 10.92 5.41
C SER A 295 -10.17 10.04 6.01
N TYR A 296 -10.47 8.77 6.29
CA TYR A 296 -9.52 7.80 6.82
C TYR A 296 -8.37 7.54 5.85
N ASN A 297 -8.67 7.33 4.57
CA ASN A 297 -7.66 7.12 3.53
C ASN A 297 -6.75 8.35 3.36
N GLU A 298 -7.32 9.55 3.48
CA GLU A 298 -6.53 10.78 3.40
C GLU A 298 -5.58 10.95 4.59
N GLU A 299 -6.01 10.60 5.80
CA GLU A 299 -5.12 10.58 6.98
C GLU A 299 -4.00 9.54 6.85
N ILE A 300 -4.28 8.36 6.28
CA ILE A 300 -3.22 7.38 5.97
C ILE A 300 -2.19 7.98 5.02
N ARG A 301 -2.63 8.64 3.95
CA ARG A 301 -1.70 9.28 2.99
C ARG A 301 -0.85 10.35 3.67
N LYS A 302 -1.44 11.20 4.51
CA LYS A 302 -0.69 12.20 5.28
C LYS A 302 0.35 11.57 6.21
N MET A 303 -0.02 10.51 6.93
CA MET A 303 0.90 9.77 7.79
C MET A 303 2.06 9.15 7.00
N GLN A 304 1.77 8.52 5.86
CA GLN A 304 2.79 7.95 4.97
C GLN A 304 3.74 9.02 4.42
N GLN A 305 3.21 10.17 3.99
CA GLN A 305 4.01 11.29 3.53
C GLN A 305 4.89 11.86 4.65
N LEU A 306 4.37 11.97 5.88
CA LEU A 306 5.13 12.45 7.03
C LEU A 306 6.28 11.47 7.37
N ALA A 307 5.98 10.17 7.41
CA ALA A 307 6.97 9.13 7.64
C ALA A 307 8.06 9.15 6.55
N HIS A 308 7.67 9.24 5.28
CA HIS A 308 8.62 9.33 4.17
C HIS A 308 9.51 10.58 4.27
N ARG A 309 8.94 11.75 4.57
CA ARG A 309 9.70 12.99 4.81
C ARG A 309 10.66 12.87 6.00
N HIS A 310 10.28 12.19 7.07
CA HIS A 310 11.16 11.97 8.20
C HIS A 310 12.33 11.05 7.85
N SER A 311 12.05 9.92 7.19
CA SER A 311 13.08 8.99 6.72
C SER A 311 14.05 9.66 5.75
N GLN A 312 13.56 10.48 4.82
CA GLN A 312 14.42 11.20 3.90
C GLN A 312 15.38 12.15 4.64
N ARG A 313 14.90 12.92 5.61
CA ARG A 313 15.77 13.79 6.44
C ARG A 313 16.86 12.99 7.15
N ILE A 314 16.52 11.84 7.73
CA ILE A 314 17.50 10.96 8.38
C ILE A 314 18.55 10.48 7.37
N ILE A 315 18.14 10.12 6.15
CA ILE A 315 19.06 9.69 5.09
C ILE A 315 20.00 10.84 4.73
N ASP A 316 19.47 12.04 4.51
CA ASP A 316 20.25 13.22 4.13
C ASP A 316 21.28 13.59 5.23
N GLU A 317 20.86 13.58 6.51
CA GLU A 317 21.75 13.80 7.66
C GLU A 317 22.84 12.74 7.76
N ASN A 318 22.48 11.46 7.57
CA ASN A 318 23.46 10.37 7.59
C ASN A 318 24.48 10.49 6.44
N GLN A 319 24.05 10.92 5.26
CA GLN A 319 24.97 11.17 4.14
C GLN A 319 25.94 12.30 4.49
N LYS A 320 25.44 13.40 5.06
CA LYS A 320 26.28 14.52 5.51
C LYS A 320 27.32 14.08 6.54
N LEU A 321 26.90 13.34 7.58
CA LEU A 321 27.81 12.83 8.61
C LEU A 321 28.85 11.87 8.04
N ARG A 322 28.49 11.03 7.06
CA ARG A 322 29.46 10.17 6.36
C ARG A 322 30.51 10.99 5.62
N SER A 323 30.11 12.04 4.92
CA SER A 323 31.05 12.94 4.24
C SER A 323 31.96 13.67 5.23
N GLU A 324 31.44 14.12 6.37
CA GLU A 324 32.24 14.75 7.44
C GLU A 324 33.25 13.76 8.03
N LEU A 325 32.81 12.51 8.29
CA LEU A 325 33.68 11.45 8.82
C LEU A 325 34.80 11.10 7.85
N ASP A 326 34.50 10.98 6.55
CA ASP A 326 35.49 10.72 5.51
C ASP A 326 36.52 11.86 5.43
N THR A 327 36.06 13.11 5.52
CA THR A 327 36.94 14.29 5.58
C THR A 327 37.87 14.23 6.78
N LYS A 328 37.35 13.89 7.97
CA LYS A 328 38.16 13.75 9.19
C LYS A 328 39.13 12.58 9.13
N MET A 329 38.74 11.47 8.52
CA MET A 329 39.62 10.34 8.30
C MET A 329 40.81 10.74 7.40
N ASN A 330 40.55 11.45 6.32
CA ASN A 330 41.59 11.97 5.43
C ASN A 330 42.51 12.99 6.13
N GLU A 331 41.96 13.90 6.95
CA GLU A 331 42.76 14.82 7.77
C GLU A 331 43.71 14.08 8.73
N LEU A 332 43.21 13.02 9.39
CA LEU A 332 43.99 12.21 10.32
C LEU A 332 45.08 11.40 9.60
N ASP A 333 44.77 10.83 8.43
CA ASP A 333 45.76 10.12 7.60
C ASP A 333 46.92 11.05 7.20
N VAL A 334 46.60 12.28 6.77
CA VAL A 334 47.62 13.29 6.45
C VAL A 334 48.46 13.64 7.69
N ARG A 335 47.82 13.86 8.86
CA ARG A 335 48.57 14.14 10.11
C ARG A 335 49.44 12.95 10.54
N SER A 336 48.98 11.72 10.38
CA SER A 336 49.76 10.52 10.67
C SER A 336 51.04 10.50 9.84
N LYS A 337 50.93 10.72 8.52
CA LYS A 337 52.08 10.81 7.61
C LYS A 337 53.06 11.91 8.02
N GLN A 338 52.56 13.08 8.41
CA GLN A 338 53.40 14.18 8.91
C GLN A 338 54.14 13.82 10.22
N LEU A 339 53.48 13.11 11.13
CA LEU A 339 54.10 12.65 12.37
C LEU A 339 55.19 11.60 12.10
N ASP A 340 54.96 10.69 11.16
CA ASP A 340 55.95 9.69 10.74
C ASP A 340 57.21 10.38 10.17
N GLU A 341 57.04 11.41 9.34
CA GLU A 341 58.14 12.23 8.81
C GLU A 341 58.92 12.95 9.92
N LEU A 342 58.22 13.57 10.88
CA LEU A 342 58.83 14.25 12.03
C LEU A 342 59.57 13.26 12.93
N ALA A 343 59.01 12.08 13.17
CA ALA A 343 59.66 11.02 13.95
C ALA A 343 60.93 10.53 13.27
N ALA A 344 60.91 10.32 11.94
CA ALA A 344 62.08 9.96 11.17
C ALA A 344 63.18 11.03 11.26
N LYS A 345 62.81 12.32 11.14
CA LYS A 345 63.74 13.44 11.26
C LYS A 345 64.35 13.56 12.67
N SER A 346 63.52 13.49 13.71
CA SER A 346 63.99 13.48 15.11
C SER A 346 64.92 12.31 15.39
N GLY A 347 64.62 11.12 14.85
CA GLY A 347 65.49 9.95 14.93
C GLY A 347 66.84 10.13 14.23
N TYR A 348 66.90 10.92 13.16
CA TYR A 348 68.14 11.33 12.51
C TYR A 348 68.91 12.35 13.36
N ASP A 349 68.26 13.43 13.79
CA ASP A 349 68.87 14.50 14.59
C ASP A 349 69.44 13.96 15.91
N ARG A 350 68.72 13.07 16.59
CA ARG A 350 69.18 12.41 17.82
C ARG A 350 70.46 11.60 17.58
N ARG A 351 70.56 10.87 16.46
CA ARG A 351 71.77 10.12 16.09
C ARG A 351 72.94 11.06 15.85
N ASN A 352 72.72 12.18 15.17
CA ASN A 352 73.76 13.17 14.89
C ASN A 352 74.29 13.82 16.19
N ILE A 353 73.38 14.22 17.09
CA ILE A 353 73.76 14.79 18.40
C ILE A 353 74.57 13.77 19.22
N GLU A 354 74.18 12.49 19.20
CA GLU A 354 74.91 11.44 19.92
C GLU A 354 76.33 11.24 19.36
N GLN A 355 76.48 11.26 18.03
CA GLN A 355 77.81 11.24 17.40
C GLN A 355 78.66 12.45 17.78
N GLU A 356 78.08 13.65 17.83
CA GLU A 356 78.80 14.86 18.27
C GLU A 356 79.17 14.80 19.76
N LYS A 357 78.31 14.26 20.63
CA LYS A 357 78.65 14.01 22.04
C LYS A 357 79.85 13.07 22.17
N GLN A 358 79.88 11.97 21.40
CA GLN A 358 81.00 11.03 21.40
C GLN A 358 82.30 11.72 20.94
N LYS A 359 82.27 12.48 19.84
CA LYS A 359 83.41 13.27 19.37
C LYS A 359 83.91 14.25 20.43
N ASN A 360 83.00 14.96 21.11
CA ASN A 360 83.36 15.90 22.17
C ASN A 360 83.91 15.19 23.41
N ALA A 361 83.41 14.01 23.77
CA ALA A 361 83.99 13.21 24.85
C ALA A 361 85.43 12.81 24.53
N VAL A 362 85.70 12.37 23.29
CA VAL A 362 87.07 12.07 22.81
C VAL A 362 87.94 13.31 22.87
N ARG A 363 87.48 14.46 22.33
CA ARG A 363 88.22 15.74 22.42
C ARG A 363 88.50 16.15 23.86
N SER A 364 87.53 16.02 24.77
CA SER A 364 87.71 16.33 26.19
C SER A 364 88.73 15.41 26.85
N SER A 365 88.76 14.12 26.50
CA SER A 365 89.79 13.18 26.95
C SER A 365 91.18 13.60 26.48
N HIS A 366 91.32 13.95 25.19
CA HIS A 366 92.58 14.48 24.66
C HIS A 366 93.02 15.77 25.34
N LEU A 367 92.09 16.71 25.61
CA LEU A 367 92.37 17.93 26.34
C LEU A 367 92.84 17.66 27.78
N LYS A 368 92.23 16.68 28.47
CA LYS A 368 92.68 16.26 29.81
C LYS A 368 94.08 15.67 29.77
N LEU A 369 94.37 14.81 28.79
CA LEU A 369 95.71 14.26 28.58
C LEU A 369 96.74 15.35 28.31
N ALA A 370 96.43 16.30 27.43
CA ALA A 370 97.30 17.45 27.15
C ALA A 370 97.53 18.32 28.40
N THR A 371 96.49 18.53 29.22
CA THR A 371 96.61 19.29 30.48
C THR A 371 97.51 18.57 31.49
N LEU A 372 97.38 17.24 31.61
CA LEU A 372 98.25 16.42 32.46
C LEU A 372 99.70 16.47 31.98
N GLU A 373 99.94 16.39 30.68
CA GLU A 373 101.29 16.48 30.12
C GLU A 373 101.90 17.88 30.35
N GLN A 374 101.10 18.94 30.21
CA GLN A 374 101.54 20.30 30.53
C GLN A 374 101.90 20.43 32.02
N GLN A 375 101.07 19.93 32.94
CA GLN A 375 101.36 19.96 34.38
C GLN A 375 102.67 19.23 34.71
N LYS A 376 102.91 18.09 34.06
CA LYS A 376 104.14 17.32 34.21
C LYS A 376 105.35 18.09 33.68
N ALA A 377 105.21 18.77 32.54
CA ALA A 377 106.24 19.66 32.01
C ALA A 377 106.53 20.84 32.96
N ASP A 378 105.49 21.49 33.48
CA ASP A 378 105.62 22.59 34.44
C ASP A 378 106.31 22.14 35.74
N GLU A 379 105.99 20.95 36.25
CA GLU A 379 106.63 20.36 37.44
C GLU A 379 108.12 20.07 37.20
N ASN A 380 108.48 19.60 36.00
CA ASN A 380 109.87 19.40 35.62
C ASN A 380 110.64 20.73 35.55
N VAL A 381 110.04 21.79 35.00
CA VAL A 381 110.63 23.14 34.98
C VAL A 381 110.85 23.66 36.40
N LEU A 382 109.89 23.46 37.31
CA LEU A 382 110.02 23.81 38.73
C LEU A 382 111.22 23.13 39.40
N LYS A 383 111.38 21.81 39.21
CA LYS A 383 112.55 21.06 39.71
C LYS A 383 113.86 21.62 39.16
N LEU A 384 113.90 21.96 37.87
CA LEU A 384 115.06 22.54 37.21
C LEU A 384 115.43 23.92 37.80
N VAL A 385 114.44 24.76 38.07
CA VAL A 385 114.61 26.07 38.72
C VAL A 385 115.16 25.92 40.14
N GLU A 386 114.68 24.94 40.90
CA GLU A 386 115.19 24.64 42.24
C GLU A 386 116.64 24.14 42.24
N GLU A 387 116.99 23.28 41.28
CA GLU A 387 118.37 22.82 41.08
C GLU A 387 119.31 23.99 40.77
N GLN A 388 118.92 24.86 39.83
CA GLN A 388 119.70 26.05 39.47
C GLN A 388 119.89 27.01 40.66
N LYS A 389 118.88 27.10 41.54
CA LYS A 389 118.96 27.90 42.76
C LYS A 389 119.97 27.32 43.77
N ARG A 390 120.06 26.00 43.90
CA ARG A 390 121.09 25.34 44.73
C ARG A 390 122.49 25.57 44.17
N GLU A 391 122.67 25.37 42.87
CA GLU A 391 123.95 25.57 42.19
C GLU A 391 124.46 27.00 42.35
N LYS A 392 123.59 28.00 42.14
CA LYS A 392 123.93 29.42 42.35
C LYS A 392 124.38 29.69 43.79
N HIS A 393 123.73 29.08 44.78
CA HIS A 393 124.08 29.26 46.19
C HIS A 393 125.41 28.60 46.55
N ALA A 394 125.73 27.46 45.93
CA ALA A 394 127.02 26.79 46.07
C ALA A 394 128.16 27.60 45.44
N ALA A 395 127.93 28.16 44.25
CA ALA A 395 128.89 29.05 43.56
C ALA A 395 129.21 30.31 44.40
N LEU A 396 128.19 30.97 44.96
CA LEU A 396 128.38 32.14 45.83
C LEU A 396 129.22 31.82 47.07
N LYS A 397 129.02 30.64 47.68
CA LYS A 397 129.80 30.20 48.85
C LYS A 397 131.28 29.97 48.49
N LYS A 398 131.56 29.48 47.28
CA LYS A 398 132.92 29.22 46.78
C LYS A 398 133.67 30.52 46.49
N ILE A 399 132.99 31.53 45.94
CA ILE A 399 133.57 32.87 45.71
C ILE A 399 134.02 33.51 47.02
N LEU A 400 133.19 33.49 48.07
CA LEU A 400 133.53 34.05 49.38
C LEU A 400 134.78 33.39 50.01
N MET A 401 134.94 32.07 49.82
CA MET A 401 136.11 31.34 50.29
C MET A 401 137.39 31.74 49.53
N LEU A 402 137.29 31.96 48.22
CA LEU A 402 138.42 32.38 47.39
C LEU A 402 138.84 33.82 47.70
N GLU A 403 137.91 34.71 48.01
CA GLU A 403 138.21 36.08 48.47
C GLU A 403 139.04 36.09 49.76
N GLN A 404 138.69 35.24 50.74
CA GLN A 404 139.47 35.11 51.98
C GLN A 404 140.89 34.59 51.76
N GLN A 405 141.08 33.67 50.80
CA GLN A 405 142.40 33.15 50.45
C GLN A 405 143.27 34.20 49.75
N LEU A 406 142.67 35.05 48.91
CA LEU A 406 143.38 36.13 48.24
C LEU A 406 143.91 37.17 49.23
N ASP A 407 143.09 37.58 50.21
CA ASP A 407 143.49 38.53 51.24
C ASP A 407 144.64 38.00 52.11
N ALA A 408 144.64 36.69 52.40
CA ALA A 408 145.72 36.04 53.13
C ALA A 408 147.05 36.05 52.36
N LYS A 409 147.00 35.83 51.03
CA LYS A 409 148.18 35.90 50.15
C LYS A 409 148.81 37.29 50.14
N GLN A 410 147.99 38.33 49.94
CA GLN A 410 148.49 39.71 49.86
C GLN A 410 149.17 40.17 51.16
N LYS A 411 148.69 39.69 52.31
CA LYS A 411 149.31 40.00 53.61
C LYS A 411 150.72 39.40 53.74
N LEU A 412 150.92 38.17 53.28
CA LEU A 412 152.24 37.50 53.30
C LEU A 412 153.25 38.19 52.37
N GLU A 413 152.81 38.63 51.19
CA GLU A 413 153.68 39.37 50.25
C GLU A 413 154.21 40.69 50.83
N LEU A 414 153.38 41.41 51.59
CA LEU A 414 153.77 42.65 52.27
C LEU A 414 154.84 42.42 53.36
N GLU A 415 154.75 41.33 54.13
CA GLU A 415 155.73 40.98 55.17
C GLU A 415 157.10 40.64 54.56
N ILE A 416 157.14 39.90 53.45
CA ILE A 416 158.38 39.57 52.72
C ILE A 416 159.09 40.84 52.23
N GLN A 417 158.34 41.81 51.68
CA GLN A 417 158.90 43.07 51.22
C GLN A 417 159.49 43.91 52.36
N GLN A 418 158.82 43.97 53.51
CA GLN A 418 159.33 44.69 54.68
C GLN A 418 160.64 44.07 55.21
N LEU A 419 160.72 42.74 55.25
CA LEU A 419 161.92 42.02 55.70
C LEU A 419 163.11 42.20 54.73
N LYS A 420 162.86 42.16 53.41
CA LYS A 420 163.88 42.47 52.38
C LYS A 420 164.46 43.88 52.52
N GLY A 421 163.62 44.87 52.84
CA GLY A 421 164.06 46.25 53.04
C GLY A 421 165.01 46.41 54.23
N LYS A 422 164.74 45.71 55.35
CA LYS A 422 165.57 45.75 56.56
C LYS A 422 166.97 45.17 56.36
N LEU A 423 167.10 44.06 55.63
CA LEU A 423 168.39 43.42 55.33
C LEU A 423 169.31 44.34 54.49
N LYS A 424 168.73 45.09 53.55
CA LYS A 424 169.50 45.93 52.61
C LYS A 424 170.13 47.17 53.26
N VAL A 425 169.59 47.64 54.40
CA VAL A 425 170.11 48.82 55.12
C VAL A 425 171.35 48.48 55.96
N MET A 426 171.51 47.22 56.38
CA MET A 426 172.64 46.80 57.24
C MET A 426 173.96 46.56 56.50
N GLU A 427 173.97 46.55 55.16
CA GLU A 427 175.17 46.25 54.35
C GLU A 427 176.12 47.45 54.13
N HIS A 428 175.81 48.66 54.60
CA HIS A 428 176.40 49.89 54.03
C HIS A 428 177.08 50.90 54.99
N MET A 429 177.69 50.50 56.12
CA MET A 429 178.50 51.45 56.93
C MET A 429 179.87 50.89 57.39
N PRO A 430 181.00 51.63 57.24
CA PRO A 430 182.35 51.13 57.53
C PRO A 430 182.90 51.52 58.92
N GLY A 431 183.68 50.59 59.52
CA GLY A 431 184.50 50.71 60.74
C GLY A 431 183.70 50.56 62.04
N ASP A 432 183.99 49.71 63.02
CA ASP A 432 185.23 49.09 63.51
C ASP A 432 184.88 47.70 64.14
N GLU A 433 185.87 46.82 64.33
CA GLU A 433 185.67 45.41 64.68
C GLU A 433 184.89 45.18 65.99
N ASN A 434 183.76 44.43 65.92
CA ASN A 434 183.36 43.52 67.00
C ASN A 434 182.30 42.46 66.56
N SER A 435 182.35 41.29 67.19
CA SER A 435 181.69 40.02 66.82
C SER A 435 180.15 39.95 66.95
N THR A 436 179.44 41.06 67.14
CA THR A 436 177.98 41.09 67.40
C THR A 436 177.13 41.22 66.14
N SER A 437 177.67 41.78 65.05
CA SER A 437 176.91 42.09 63.83
C SER A 437 176.59 40.88 62.95
N LYS A 438 177.29 39.75 63.13
CA LYS A 438 177.14 38.57 62.27
C LYS A 438 175.94 37.69 62.63
N ASN A 439 175.55 37.64 63.91
CA ASN A 439 174.42 36.81 64.35
C ASN A 439 173.06 37.39 63.94
N LYS A 440 172.90 38.73 63.97
CA LYS A 440 171.65 39.40 63.57
C LYS A 440 171.35 39.33 62.07
N ILE A 441 172.37 39.21 61.23
CA ILE A 441 172.19 39.06 59.78
C ILE A 441 171.71 37.64 59.45
N ASN A 442 172.20 36.62 60.16
CA ASN A 442 171.78 35.24 59.95
C ASN A 442 170.33 34.99 60.41
N GLU A 443 169.91 35.46 61.59
CA GLU A 443 168.51 35.32 62.05
C GLU A 443 167.50 35.95 61.07
N LEU A 444 167.82 37.13 60.54
CA LEU A 444 166.94 37.82 59.58
C LEU A 444 166.91 37.13 58.20
N SER A 445 167.95 36.37 57.84
CA SER A 445 168.00 35.64 56.59
C SER A 445 167.19 34.34 56.64
N GLU A 446 167.22 33.61 57.76
CA GLU A 446 166.39 32.40 57.95
C GLU A 446 164.89 32.74 57.98
N ALA A 447 164.48 33.80 58.69
CA ALA A 447 163.08 34.23 58.75
C ALA A 447 162.53 34.70 57.38
N LEU A 448 163.38 35.26 56.52
CA LEU A 448 162.99 35.64 55.16
C LEU A 448 162.80 34.40 54.27
N GLN A 449 163.65 33.39 54.42
CA GLN A 449 163.56 32.16 53.63
C GLN A 449 162.29 31.36 53.98
N GLU A 450 161.94 31.25 55.26
CA GLU A 450 160.74 30.53 55.70
C GLU A 450 159.43 31.13 55.13
N LYS A 451 159.35 32.47 55.04
CA LYS A 451 158.19 33.16 54.46
C LYS A 451 158.12 33.07 52.94
N ILE A 452 159.26 32.96 52.25
CA ILE A 452 159.30 32.71 50.81
C ILE A 452 158.80 31.30 50.50
N ASP A 453 159.23 30.30 51.27
CA ASP A 453 158.79 28.90 51.09
C ASP A 453 157.28 28.73 51.37
N GLU A 454 156.71 29.51 52.30
CA GLU A 454 155.27 29.52 52.60
C GLU A 454 154.42 30.09 51.43
N LEU A 455 154.93 31.09 50.71
CA LEU A 455 154.27 31.66 49.52
C LEU A 455 154.29 30.68 48.34
N ASP A 456 155.43 30.03 48.09
CA ASP A 456 155.60 29.03 47.02
C ASP A 456 154.69 27.81 47.21
N GLY A 457 154.51 27.36 48.46
CA GLY A 457 153.55 26.30 48.79
C GLY A 457 152.09 26.66 48.47
N MET A 458 151.72 27.93 48.65
CA MET A 458 150.36 28.42 48.36
C MET A 458 150.10 28.54 46.86
N GLU A 459 151.10 28.94 46.06
CA GLU A 459 150.98 29.01 44.59
C GLU A 459 150.88 27.62 43.93
N SER A 460 151.66 26.64 44.40
CA SER A 460 151.61 25.25 43.92
C SER A 460 150.22 24.60 44.10
N LEU A 461 149.58 24.83 45.24
CA LEU A 461 148.22 24.34 45.51
C LEU A 461 147.20 24.96 44.54
N ASN A 462 147.35 26.25 44.23
CA ASN A 462 146.43 26.97 43.36
C ASN A 462 146.52 26.48 41.91
N GLN A 463 147.74 26.20 41.42
CA GLN A 463 147.95 25.59 40.11
C GLN A 463 147.26 24.21 39.99
N THR A 464 147.31 23.41 41.06
CA THR A 464 146.70 22.07 41.10
C THR A 464 145.17 22.13 41.04
N LEU A 465 144.55 23.10 41.71
CA LEU A 465 143.10 23.30 41.70
C LEU A 465 142.58 23.69 40.32
N VAL A 466 143.30 24.56 39.59
CA VAL A 466 142.93 24.97 38.22
C VAL A 466 142.91 23.78 37.25
N ILE A 467 143.88 22.87 37.36
CA ILE A 467 143.92 21.66 36.51
C ILE A 467 142.78 20.70 36.83
N LYS A 468 142.36 20.60 38.09
CA LYS A 468 141.26 19.71 38.49
C LYS A 468 139.90 20.24 38.02
N GLU A 469 139.69 21.55 38.04
CA GLU A 469 138.44 22.15 37.56
C GLU A 469 138.27 22.07 36.05
N SER A 470 139.36 22.22 35.27
CA SER A 470 139.30 22.10 33.80
C SER A 470 138.92 20.69 33.33
N LYS A 471 139.41 19.64 34.00
CA LYS A 471 139.00 18.25 33.71
C LYS A 471 137.52 18.00 33.99
N SER A 472 137.00 18.47 35.13
CA SER A 472 135.60 18.28 35.48
C SER A 472 134.64 18.99 34.51
N ASN A 473 135.06 20.12 33.93
CA ASN A 473 134.22 20.86 32.99
C ASN A 473 134.12 20.19 31.60
N ILE A 474 135.14 19.45 31.19
CA ILE A 474 135.10 18.67 29.94
C ILE A 474 134.10 17.52 30.05
N GLU A 475 134.08 16.81 31.18
CA GLU A 475 133.14 15.69 31.44
C GLU A 475 131.67 16.14 31.43
N LEU A 476 131.38 17.33 31.96
CA LEU A 476 130.03 17.92 31.91
C LEU A 476 129.60 18.32 30.49
N GLN A 477 130.54 18.77 29.66
CA GLN A 477 130.25 19.16 28.28
C GLN A 477 129.95 17.93 27.40
N GLU A 478 130.62 16.80 27.64
CA GLU A 478 130.36 15.53 26.94
C GLU A 478 128.97 14.97 27.30
N ALA A 479 128.62 14.95 28.59
CA ALA A 479 127.30 14.52 29.05
C ALA A 479 126.15 15.37 28.48
N ARG A 480 126.40 16.67 28.21
CA ARG A 480 125.42 17.57 27.59
C ARG A 480 125.17 17.25 26.11
N ASN A 481 126.20 16.90 25.34
CA ASN A 481 126.05 16.57 23.92
C ASN A 481 125.33 15.24 23.69
N GLU A 482 125.41 14.28 24.63
CA GLU A 482 124.64 13.03 24.54
C GLU A 482 123.14 13.24 24.74
N LEU A 483 122.73 14.19 25.59
CA LEU A 483 121.32 14.52 25.83
C LEU A 483 120.68 15.22 24.63
N GLU A 484 121.39 16.09 23.90
CA GLU A 484 120.86 16.75 22.69
C GLU A 484 120.61 15.79 21.52
N ASN A 485 121.30 14.64 21.45
CA ASN A 485 121.07 13.63 20.41
C ASN A 485 119.86 12.71 20.70
N VAL A 486 119.32 12.71 21.92
CA VAL A 486 118.18 11.84 22.30
C VAL A 486 116.82 12.49 22.01
N ASP A 487 116.75 13.82 21.88
CA ASP A 487 115.51 14.56 21.56
C ASP A 487 115.15 14.58 20.05
N GLY A 488 115.90 13.86 19.21
CA GLY A 488 115.66 13.77 17.76
C GLY A 488 114.78 12.61 17.29
N HIS A 489 114.30 11.73 18.19
CA HIS A 489 113.49 10.55 17.86
C HIS A 489 112.27 10.37 18.78
N ILE A 490 111.30 11.30 18.70
CA ILE A 490 109.86 11.02 18.87
C ILE A 490 109.08 11.81 17.82
#